data_AF-A0A8X8ZDQ8-F1
#
_entry.id   AF-A0A8X8ZDQ8-F1
#
_cell.length_a   1.000
_cell.length_b   1.000
_cell.length_c   1.000
_cell.angle_alpha   90.00
_cell.angle_beta   90.00
_cell.angle_gamma   90.00
#
_symmetry.space_group_name_H-M   'P 1'
#
loop_
_entity.id
_entity.type
_entity.pdbx_description
1 polymer ?
#
loop_
_entity_poly.entity_id
_entity_poly.type
_entity_poly.pdbx_seq_one_letter_code
_entity_poly.pdbx_strand_id
1 'polypeptide(L)' 'MTAPFYQMQQYYRIGELDNCFGKWSALYDCLCLKTKKATEVESILEAREKAQTHIWTFRTPKEAERFWNQHYGHLYDDK' A
#
# COMPACT_ATOMS: atom_id res chain seq x y z
N MET A 1 -15.74 10.66 24.20
CA MET A 1 -14.52 9.82 24.23
C MET A 1 -14.01 9.76 22.80
N THR A 2 -12.78 10.20 22.55
CA THR A 2 -12.25 10.34 21.18
C THR A 2 -11.65 9.01 20.71
N ALA A 3 -12.38 8.27 19.89
CA ALA A 3 -11.81 7.22 19.07
C ALA A 3 -10.71 7.81 18.18
N PRO A 4 -9.62 7.08 17.88
CA PRO A 4 -8.56 7.60 17.02
C PRO A 4 -9.13 7.91 15.62
N PHE A 5 -9.14 9.20 15.26
CA PHE A 5 -9.70 9.69 13.99
C PHE A 5 -9.06 9.06 12.76
N TYR A 6 -7.78 8.66 12.88
CA TYR A 6 -7.04 7.95 11.85
C TYR A 6 -6.32 6.78 12.48
N GLN A 7 -6.58 5.58 11.97
CA GLN A 7 -5.85 4.38 12.33
C GLN A 7 -5.22 3.80 11.07
N MET A 8 -3.94 3.43 11.14
CA MET A 8 -3.27 2.78 10.02
C MET A 8 -3.80 1.36 9.84
N GLN A 9 -4.01 0.99 8.59
CA GLN A 9 -4.65 -0.28 8.25
C GLN A 9 -3.72 -1.49 8.35
N GLN A 10 -2.43 -1.31 8.07
CA GLN A 10 -1.46 -2.40 7.95
C GLN A 10 -0.07 -1.94 8.42
N TYR A 11 0.61 -2.79 9.19
CA TYR A 11 2.07 -2.77 9.37
C TYR A 11 2.59 -4.03 8.67
N TYR A 12 3.40 -3.85 7.62
CA TYR A 12 3.92 -4.95 6.82
C TYR A 12 4.94 -5.74 7.65
N ARG A 13 4.61 -6.99 7.99
CA ARG A 13 5.50 -7.90 8.75
C ARG A 13 5.55 -9.29 8.13
N ILE A 14 5.76 -9.37 6.83
CA ILE A 14 6.05 -10.64 6.15
C ILE A 14 7.22 -10.36 5.21
N GLY A 15 8.35 -11.02 5.42
CA GLY A 15 9.44 -11.02 4.45
C GLY A 15 8.97 -11.80 3.23
N GLU A 16 8.78 -11.12 2.11
CA GLU A 16 8.64 -11.80 0.82
C GLU A 16 9.88 -12.65 0.57
N LEU A 17 9.67 -13.92 0.20
CA LEU A 17 10.75 -14.77 -0.28
C LEU A 17 11.26 -14.17 -1.60
N ASP A 18 12.44 -13.56 -1.58
CA ASP A 18 13.05 -13.02 -2.78
C ASP A 18 13.48 -14.16 -3.72
N ASN A 19 12.62 -14.47 -4.68
CA ASN A 19 12.87 -15.43 -5.74
C ASN A 19 13.46 -14.78 -7.00
N CYS A 20 13.99 -13.55 -6.89
CA CYS A 20 14.51 -12.74 -7.99
C CYS A 20 13.49 -12.41 -9.09
N PHE A 21 12.20 -12.77 -8.95
CA PHE A 21 11.18 -12.51 -9.98
C PHE A 21 11.00 -11.02 -10.24
N GLY A 22 11.06 -10.19 -9.19
CA GLY A 22 11.04 -8.73 -9.32
C GLY A 22 12.23 -8.18 -10.12
N LYS A 23 13.43 -8.76 -9.94
CA LYS A 23 14.63 -8.36 -10.70
C LYS A 23 14.54 -8.77 -12.17
N TRP A 24 14.08 -9.98 -12.46
CA TRP A 24 13.83 -10.45 -13.83
C TRP A 24 12.76 -9.63 -14.54
N SER A 25 11.67 -9.31 -13.84
CA SER A 25 10.61 -8.45 -14.37
C SER A 25 11.12 -7.06 -14.69
N ALA A 26 11.96 -6.47 -13.83
CA ALA A 26 12.57 -5.16 -14.08
C ALA A 26 13.49 -5.16 -15.31
N LEU A 27 14.25 -6.24 -15.54
CA LEU A 27 15.08 -6.40 -16.74
C LEU A 27 14.21 -6.46 -18.01
N TYR A 28 13.19 -7.32 -18.01
CA TYR A 28 12.27 -7.47 -19.14
C TYR A 28 11.55 -6.15 -19.45
N ASP A 29 11.05 -5.47 -18.41
CA ASP A 29 10.42 -4.16 -18.54
C ASP A 29 11.34 -3.11 -19.15
N CYS A 30 12.61 -3.07 -18.73
CA CYS A 30 13.60 -2.16 -19.30
C CYS A 30 13.81 -2.40 -20.80
N LEU A 31 13.92 -3.67 -21.20
CA LEU A 31 14.03 -4.04 -22.61
C LEU A 31 12.78 -3.61 -23.39
N CYS A 32 11.58 -3.85 -22.86
CA CYS A 32 10.33 -3.40 -23.48
C CYS A 32 10.27 -1.87 -23.61
N LEU A 33 10.63 -1.11 -22.58
CA LEU A 33 10.62 0.36 -22.61
C LEU A 33 11.65 0.92 -23.62
N LYS A 34 12.81 0.28 -23.75
CA LYS A 34 13.83 0.67 -24.74
C LYS A 34 13.38 0.54 -26.20
N THR A 35 12.38 -0.31 -26.48
CA THR A 35 11.80 -0.45 -27.82
C THR A 35 10.76 0.61 -28.17
N LYS A 36 10.36 1.45 -27.21
CA LYS A 36 9.32 2.48 -27.37
C LYS A 36 9.92 3.87 -27.62
N LYS A 37 9.11 4.77 -28.16
CA LYS A 37 9.49 6.19 -28.34
C LYS A 37 9.56 6.89 -26.98
N ALA A 38 10.43 7.89 -26.85
CA ALA A 38 10.63 8.61 -25.59
C ALA A 38 9.32 9.19 -25.00
N THR A 39 8.47 9.78 -25.84
CA THR A 39 7.18 10.35 -25.42
C THR A 39 6.20 9.30 -24.89
N GLU A 40 6.23 8.09 -25.45
CA GLU A 40 5.41 6.98 -24.99
C GLU A 40 5.95 6.45 -23.65
N VAL A 41 7.28 6.33 -23.52
CA VAL A 41 7.94 5.93 -22.27
C VAL A 41 7.58 6.87 -21.13
N GLU A 42 7.62 8.19 -21.33
CA GLU A 42 7.23 9.18 -20.32
C GLU A 42 5.79 8.97 -19.83
N SER A 43 4.83 8.82 -20.74
CA SER A 43 3.43 8.56 -20.37
C SER A 43 3.24 7.26 -19.60
N ILE A 44 3.99 6.21 -19.95
CA ILE A 44 3.93 4.90 -19.27
C ILE A 44 4.49 5.03 -17.86
N LEU A 45 5.59 5.75 -17.68
CA LEU A 45 6.21 5.96 -16.37
C LEU A 45 5.31 6.79 -15.45
N GLU A 46 4.72 7.88 -15.94
CA GLU A 46 3.76 8.68 -15.16
C GLU A 46 2.53 7.89 -14.73
N ALA A 47 1.98 7.06 -15.62
CA ALA A 47 0.82 6.22 -15.29
C ALA A 47 1.18 5.19 -14.19
N ARG A 48 2.39 4.62 -14.24
CA ARG A 48 2.89 3.68 -13.24
C ARG A 48 3.08 4.34 -11.88
N GLU A 49 3.65 5.56 -11.83
CA GLU A 49 3.80 6.31 -10.58
C GLU A 49 2.45 6.64 -9.95
N LYS A 50 1.46 7.08 -10.76
CA LYS A 50 0.11 7.36 -10.28
C LYS A 50 -0.63 6.12 -9.78
N ALA A 51 -0.29 4.94 -10.30
CA ALA A 51 -0.90 3.67 -9.92
C ALA A 51 -0.27 3.03 -8.67
N GLN A 52 0.90 3.50 -8.21
CA GLN A 52 1.50 2.97 -6.99
C GLN A 52 0.64 3.34 -5.77
N THR A 53 -0.04 2.35 -5.21
CA THR A 53 -0.70 2.50 -3.92
C THR A 53 0.34 2.65 -2.82
N HIS A 54 0.22 3.68 -1.99
CA HIS A 54 1.09 3.84 -0.83
C HIS A 54 1.04 2.60 0.08
N ILE A 55 2.19 2.22 0.63
CA ILE A 55 2.38 1.08 1.55
C ILE A 55 1.43 1.17 2.75
N TRP A 56 1.01 2.39 3.09
CA TRP A 56 0.07 2.68 4.17
C TRP A 56 -1.22 3.22 3.57
N THR A 57 -2.34 2.56 3.89
CA THR A 57 -3.67 3.13 3.69
C THR A 57 -4.23 3.59 5.03
N PHE A 58 -4.74 4.83 5.06
CA PHE A 58 -5.44 5.34 6.23
C PHE A 58 -6.88 4.83 6.22
N ARG A 59 -7.36 4.39 7.37
CA ARG A 59 -8.80 4.15 7.57
C ARG A 59 -9.55 5.47 7.55
N THR A 60 -10.77 5.44 7.04
CA THR A 60 -11.71 6.54 7.27
C THR A 60 -12.05 6.62 8.77
N PRO A 61 -12.49 7.78 9.28
CA PRO A 61 -12.82 7.93 10.71
C PRO A 61 -13.85 6.90 11.21
N LYS A 62 -14.86 6.58 10.40
CA LYS A 62 -15.88 5.57 10.74
C LYS A 62 -15.30 4.15 10.80
N GLU A 63 -14.39 3.82 9.90
CA GLU A 63 -13.73 2.51 9.87
C GLU A 63 -12.73 2.35 11.01
N ALA A 64 -12.00 3.41 11.35
CA ALA A 64 -11.09 3.45 12.48
C ALA A 64 -11.84 3.24 13.80
N GLU A 65 -12.95 3.96 14.00
CA GLU A 65 -13.81 3.80 15.18
C GLU A 65 -14.38 2.38 15.31
N ARG A 66 -14.94 1.83 14.23
CA ARG A 66 -15.48 0.46 14.23
C ARG A 66 -14.41 -0.57 14.56
N PHE A 67 -13.23 -0.45 13.95
CA PHE A 67 -12.13 -1.38 14.18
C PHE A 67 -11.61 -1.30 15.62
N TRP A 68 -11.45 -0.08 16.15
CA TRP A 68 -11.02 0.17 17.52
C TRP A 68 -11.98 -0.47 18.53
N ASN A 69 -13.28 -0.20 18.40
CA ASN A 69 -14.29 -0.74 19.32
C ASN A 69 -14.35 -2.27 19.26
N GLN A 70 -14.18 -2.88 18.09
CA GLN A 70 -14.18 -4.34 17.96
C GLN A 70 -12.98 -4.99 18.66
N HIS A 71 -11.77 -4.43 18.53
CA HIS A 71 -10.55 -5.05 19.05
C HIS A 71 -10.23 -4.65 20.48
N TYR A 72 -10.55 -3.41 20.87
CA TYR A 72 -10.13 -2.81 22.13
C TYR A 72 -11.32 -2.37 23.00
N GLY A 73 -12.57 -2.56 22.56
CA GLY A 73 -13.76 -2.21 23.35
C GLY A 73 -13.77 -2.89 24.72
N HIS A 74 -13.31 -4.14 24.78
CA HIS A 74 -13.20 -4.92 26.01
C HIS A 74 -12.28 -4.27 27.08
N LEU A 75 -11.31 -3.44 26.69
CA LEU A 75 -10.45 -2.73 27.64
C LEU A 75 -11.20 -1.71 28.51
N TYR A 76 -12.44 -1.41 28.15
CA TYR A 76 -13.29 -0.45 28.85
C TYR A 76 -14.44 -1.11 29.61
N ASP A 77 -14.62 -2.43 29.49
CA ASP A 77 -15.68 -3.18 30.19
C ASP A 77 -15.27 -3.61 31.62
N ASP A 78 -13.97 -3.62 31.93
CA ASP A 78 -13.42 -3.95 33.26
C ASP A 78 -13.40 -2.75 34.25
N LYS A 79 -14.41 -1.87 34.21
CA LYS A 79 -14.58 -0.76 35.17
C LYS A 79 -15.90 -0.80 35.91
#